data_AF-A0A8J9TJT1-F1
#
_entry.id   AF-A0A8J9TJT1-F1
#
_cell.length_a   1.000
_cell.length_b   1.000
_cell.length_c   1.000
_cell.angle_alpha   90.00
_cell.angle_beta   90.00
_cell.angle_gamma   90.00
#
_symmetry.space_group_name_H-M   'P 1'
#
loop_
_entity.id
_entity.type
_entity.pdbx_description
1 polymer ?
#
loop_
_entity_poly.entity_id
_entity_poly.type
_entity_poly.pdbx_seq_one_letter_code
_entity_poly.pdbx_strand_id
1 'polypeptide(L)'
;IRTRAKPQEVSGQLLELARAAFLSHLRAYPTKEKAVRHIFSAKALHLGHVARSFALKEPPKKLGTNSSQSAANQEDDSRKR
;
A
#
# COMPACT_ATOMS: atom_id res chain seq x y z
N ILE A 1 -19.09 16.16 32.34
CA ILE A 1 -18.02 16.60 31.41
C ILE A 1 -16.97 15.49 31.37
N ARG A 2 -16.97 14.63 30.34
CA ARG A 2 -15.98 13.53 30.19
C ARG A 2 -14.84 14.04 29.31
N THR A 3 -13.67 14.25 29.91
CA THR A 3 -12.42 14.52 29.17
C THR A 3 -12.07 13.27 28.37
N ARG A 4 -12.14 13.35 27.04
CA ARG A 4 -11.66 12.26 26.18
C ARG A 4 -10.14 12.29 26.20
N ALA A 5 -9.54 11.20 26.70
CA ALA A 5 -8.12 10.91 26.55
C ALA A 5 -7.72 10.95 25.08
N LYS A 6 -6.56 11.54 24.77
CA LYS A 6 -5.96 11.49 23.43
C LYS A 6 -5.56 10.04 23.13
N PRO A 7 -6.05 9.40 22.06
CA PRO A 7 -5.65 8.05 21.72
C PRO A 7 -4.19 8.07 21.30
N GLN A 8 -3.39 7.20 21.92
CA GLN A 8 -1.96 7.10 21.69
C GLN A 8 -1.61 6.58 20.29
N GLU A 9 -0.43 7.02 19.83
CA GLU A 9 0.28 6.91 18.55
C GLU A 9 0.47 5.51 17.91
N VAL A 10 -0.34 4.50 18.27
CA VAL A 10 -0.28 3.16 17.64
C VAL A 10 -0.83 3.19 16.21
N SER A 11 -1.70 4.15 15.93
CA SER A 11 -2.33 4.34 14.62
C SER A 11 -1.34 4.70 13.52
N GLY A 12 -0.22 5.35 13.82
CA GLY A 12 0.76 5.77 12.82
C GLY A 12 1.41 4.59 12.09
N GLN A 13 1.90 3.61 12.85
CA GLN A 13 2.53 2.39 12.31
C GLN A 13 1.53 1.51 11.57
N LEU A 14 0.32 1.32 12.12
CA LEU A 14 -0.73 0.55 11.46
C LEU A 14 -1.18 1.18 10.14
N LEU A 15 -1.22 2.51 10.07
CA LEU A 15 -1.57 3.25 8.87
C LEU A 15 -0.49 3.12 7.79
N GLU A 16 0.78 3.12 8.17
CA GLU A 16 1.88 2.84 7.25
C GLU A 16 1.85 1.41 6.70
N LEU A 17 1.61 0.42 7.56
CA LEU A 17 1.43 -0.98 7.16
C LEU A 17 0.21 -1.14 6.23
N ALA A 18 -0.90 -0.47 6.52
CA ALA A 18 -2.09 -0.49 5.66
C ALA A 18 -1.80 0.08 4.26
N ARG A 19 -1.02 1.17 4.19
CA ARG A 19 -0.57 1.75 2.91
C ARG A 19 0.33 0.77 2.14
N ALA A 20 1.30 0.16 2.81
CA ALA A 20 2.20 -0.82 2.19
C ALA A 20 1.44 -2.05 1.67
N ALA A 21 0.51 -2.59 2.46
CA ALA A 21 -0.32 -3.73 2.09
C ALA A 21 -1.22 -3.42 0.87
N PHE A 22 -1.85 -2.24 0.85
CA PHE A 22 -2.65 -1.77 -0.29
C PHE A 22 -1.82 -1.71 -1.58
N LEU A 23 -0.60 -1.16 -1.52
CA LEU A 23 0.29 -1.07 -2.68
C LEU A 23 0.77 -2.44 -3.16
N SER A 24 1.11 -3.34 -2.23
CA SER A 24 1.49 -4.72 -2.57
C SER A 24 0.35 -5.46 -3.28
N HIS A 25 -0.88 -5.32 -2.76
CA HIS A 25 -2.08 -5.89 -3.38
C HIS A 25 -2.29 -5.36 -4.79
N LEU A 26 -2.19 -4.05 -5.01
CA LEU A 26 -2.36 -3.46 -6.34
C LEU A 26 -1.29 -3.92 -7.34
N ARG A 27 -0.06 -4.16 -6.89
CA ARG A 27 1.03 -4.68 -7.73
C ARG A 27 0.84 -6.15 -8.09
N ALA A 28 0.31 -6.95 -7.16
CA ALA A 28 0.09 -8.38 -7.35
C ALA A 28 -1.22 -8.70 -8.09
N TYR A 29 -2.22 -7.81 -8.02
CA TYR A 29 -3.55 -8.02 -8.60
C TYR A 29 -3.55 -8.37 -10.10
N PRO A 30 -2.76 -7.69 -10.97
CA PRO A 30 -2.70 -8.07 -12.38
C PRO A 30 -2.06 -9.45 -12.54
N THR A 31 -2.84 -10.41 -13.02
CA THR A 31 -2.31 -11.74 -13.38
C THR A 31 -1.29 -11.61 -14.52
N LYS A 32 -0.28 -12.50 -14.47
CA LYS A 32 0.75 -12.62 -15.51
C LYS A 32 0.30 -13.44 -16.71
N GLU A 33 -0.79 -14.21 -16.58
CA GLU A 33 -1.29 -15.08 -17.63
C GLU A 33 -2.07 -14.27 -18.67
N LYS A 34 -1.65 -14.37 -19.94
CA LYS A 34 -2.19 -13.57 -21.04
C LYS A 34 -3.68 -13.85 -21.30
N ALA A 35 -4.12 -15.10 -21.11
CA ALA A 35 -5.50 -15.51 -21.37
C ALA A 35 -6.51 -14.76 -20.48
N VAL A 36 -6.18 -14.53 -19.21
CA VAL A 36 -7.10 -13.94 -18.21
C VAL A 36 -6.80 -12.50 -17.85
N ARG A 37 -5.69 -11.93 -18.34
CA ARG A 37 -5.26 -10.55 -18.02
C ARG A 37 -6.28 -9.47 -18.36
N HIS A 38 -7.13 -9.70 -19.35
CA HIS A 38 -8.19 -8.77 -19.74
C HIS A 38 -9.28 -8.64 -18.66
N ILE A 39 -9.53 -9.72 -17.92
CA ILE A 39 -10.50 -9.77 -16.81
C ILE A 39 -9.90 -9.06 -15.58
N PHE A 40 -8.65 -9.38 -15.25
CA PHE A 40 -7.97 -8.86 -14.06
C PHE A 40 -7.05 -7.68 -14.39
N SER A 41 -7.59 -6.65 -15.04
CA SER A 41 -6.83 -5.44 -15.36
C SER A 41 -6.90 -4.43 -14.21
N ALA A 42 -5.76 -3.86 -13.80
CA ALA A 42 -5.72 -2.81 -12.78
C ALA A 42 -6.45 -1.51 -13.22
N LYS A 43 -6.66 -1.32 -14.53
CA LYS A 43 -7.36 -0.16 -15.08
C LYS A 43 -8.87 -0.19 -14.80
N ALA A 44 -9.45 -1.38 -14.77
CA ALA A 44 -10.87 -1.57 -14.46
C ALA A 44 -11.14 -1.63 -12.94
N LEU A 45 -10.10 -1.59 -12.10
CA LEU A 45 -10.23 -1.73 -10.66
C LEU A 45 -10.54 -0.39 -9.99
N HIS A 46 -11.67 -0.32 -9.27
CA HIS A 46 -12.05 0.89 -8.54
C HIS A 46 -11.24 1.01 -7.23
N LEU A 47 -10.12 1.75 -7.30
CA LEU A 47 -9.16 1.89 -6.20
C LEU A 47 -9.78 2.42 -4.89
N GLY A 48 -10.87 3.18 -4.96
CA GLY A 48 -11.58 3.67 -3.77
C GLY A 48 -12.23 2.56 -2.94
N HIS A 49 -12.77 1.51 -3.58
CA HIS A 49 -13.35 0.37 -2.84
C HIS A 49 -12.26 -0.47 -2.20
N VAL A 50 -11.17 -0.70 -2.93
CA VAL A 50 -10.02 -1.45 -2.44
C VAL A 50 -9.39 -0.73 -1.25
N ALA A 51 -9.19 0.59 -1.33
CA ALA A 51 -8.62 1.38 -0.23
C ALA A 51 -9.48 1.30 1.05
N ARG A 52 -10.81 1.27 0.92
CA ARG A 52 -11.73 1.12 2.06
C ARG A 52 -11.53 -0.20 2.81
N SER A 53 -11.22 -1.30 2.11
CA SER A 53 -10.93 -2.60 2.74
C SER A 53 -9.66 -2.59 3.59
N PHE A 54 -8.72 -1.67 3.32
CA PHE A 54 -7.51 -1.46 4.12
C PHE A 54 -7.66 -0.32 5.15
N ALA A 55 -8.89 0.13 5.42
CA ALA A 55 -9.18 1.26 6.32
C ALA A 55 -8.47 2.57 5.93
N LEU A 56 -8.09 2.74 4.66
CA LEU A 56 -7.48 3.96 4.15
C LEU A 56 -8.57 4.97 3.78
N LYS A 57 -8.45 6.19 4.33
CA LYS A 57 -9.39 7.30 4.07
C LYS A 57 -8.84 8.30 3.04
N GLU A 58 -7.61 8.09 2.57
CA GLU A 58 -6.95 9.00 1.64
C GLU A 58 -7.30 8.67 0.18
N PRO A 59 -7.45 9.69 -0.68
CA PRO A 59 -7.70 9.46 -2.09
C PRO A 59 -6.49 8.72 -2.73
N PRO A 60 -6.73 7.65 -3.51
CA PRO A 60 -5.66 6.79 -4.05
C PRO A 60 -4.65 7.53 -4.94
N LYS A 61 -5.02 8.71 -5.46
CA LYS A 61 -4.16 9.59 -6.24
C LYS A 61 -2.93 10.11 -5.46
N LYS A 62 -2.98 10.12 -4.13
CA LYS A 62 -1.87 10.56 -3.25
C LYS A 62 -0.90 9.44 -2.84
N LEU A 63 -1.23 8.18 -3.11
CA LEU A 63 -0.44 7.03 -2.66
C LEU A 63 0.61 6.57 -3.69
N GLY A 64 0.50 7.01 -4.94
CA GLY A 64 1.35 6.54 -6.04
C GLY A 64 2.73 7.22 -6.17
N THR A 65 3.03 8.28 -5.41
CA THR A 65 4.23 9.11 -5.65
C THR A 65 5.45 8.77 -4.78
N ASN A 66 5.31 7.93 -3.76
CA ASN A 66 6.38 7.79 -2.74
C ASN A 66 7.07 6.40 -2.75
N SER A 67 6.85 5.59 -3.79
CA SER A 67 7.29 4.18 -3.80
C SER A 67 8.71 3.93 -4.32
N SER A 68 9.43 4.94 -4.80
CA SER A 68 10.68 4.75 -5.56
C SER A 68 11.97 5.02 -4.79
N GLN A 69 11.95 5.33 -3.48
CA GLN A 69 13.17 5.74 -2.77
C GLN A 69 13.57 4.95 -1.52
N SER A 70 12.75 4.02 -0.99
CA SER A 70 13.04 3.44 0.34
C SER A 70 13.37 1.95 0.37
N ALA A 71 13.27 1.21 -0.74
CA ALA A 71 13.44 -0.25 -0.75
C ALA A 71 14.69 -0.76 -1.52
N ALA A 72 15.56 0.12 -2.01
CA ALA A 72 16.71 -0.25 -2.85
C ALA A 72 18.09 -0.13 -2.15
N ASN A 73 18.16 0.16 -0.85
CA ASN A 73 19.43 0.50 -0.17
C ASN A 73 19.85 -0.44 0.98
N GLN A 74 19.30 -1.66 1.09
CA GLN A 74 19.74 -2.63 2.11
C GLN A 74 19.95 -4.01 1.50
N GLU A 75 20.89 -4.18 0.57
CA GLU A 75 21.35 -5.50 0.14
C GLU A 75 22.64 -5.44 -0.72
N ASP A 76 23.71 -4.75 -0.27
CA ASP A 76 25.05 -4.89 -0.93
C ASP A 76 26.28 -4.53 -0.05
N ASP A 77 26.27 -4.72 1.28
CA ASP A 77 27.47 -4.44 2.13
C ASP A 77 28.14 -5.70 2.71
N SER A 78 27.73 -6.91 2.32
CA SER A 78 28.25 -8.17 2.89
C SER A 78 29.07 -9.05 1.93
N ARG A 79 29.42 -8.57 0.73
CA ARG A 79 30.17 -9.34 -0.28
C ARG A 79 31.60 -8.86 -0.57
N LYS A 80 32.19 -8.00 0.26
CA LYS A 80 33.59 -7.59 0.07
C LYS A 80 34.40 -7.57 1.37
N ARG A 81 34.85 -8.76 1.80
CA ARG A 81 36.03 -8.97 2.63
C ARG A 81 36.88 -10.05 1.99
#